data_AF-A0A1V5JU35-F1
#
_entry.id   AF-A0A1V5JU35-F1
#
_cell.length_a   1.000
_cell.length_b   1.000
_cell.length_c   1.000
_cell.angle_alpha   90.00
_cell.angle_beta   90.00
_cell.angle_gamma   90.00
#
_symmetry.space_group_name_H-M   'P 1'
#
loop_
_entity.id
_entity.type
_entity.pdbx_description
1 polymer ?
#
loop_
_entity_poly.entity_id
_entity_poly.type
_entity_poly.pdbx_seq_one_letter_code
_entity_poly.pdbx_strand_id
1 'polypeptide(L)'
;MVLISGPVSLPAPEGTERISIESAQELEEALKANIPGCRFLLMSAAVSDFRPQKPFQGKIEKESFSGSLALTPNPDILKELSGIKEDGQVFIGFSAEDGMNRERARKKMDAKGLDGIILNSITAPGLGFGSDMNSAVLLFPDGGERETGAVTKEELSALVWEELLRRWPR
;
A
#
# COMPACT_ATOMS: atom_id res chain seq x y z
N MET A 1 14.13 -1.57 10.40
CA MET A 1 13.04 -1.55 9.41
C MET A 1 13.04 -0.19 8.75
N VAL A 2 12.78 -0.10 7.45
CA VAL A 2 12.58 1.18 6.76
C VAL A 2 11.09 1.42 6.58
N LEU A 3 10.60 2.60 6.94
CA LEU A 3 9.22 3.03 6.74
C LEU A 3 9.22 4.24 5.80
N ILE A 4 8.75 4.03 4.58
CA ILE A 4 8.48 5.11 3.64
C ILE A 4 7.04 5.59 3.89
N SER A 5 6.89 6.83 4.34
CA SER A 5 5.60 7.36 4.81
C SER A 5 5.24 8.66 4.11
N GLY A 6 4.00 8.70 3.63
CA GLY A 6 3.32 9.95 3.28
C GLY A 6 3.07 10.86 4.51
N PRO A 7 2.39 12.00 4.31
CA PRO A 7 2.03 12.90 5.39
C PRO A 7 1.03 12.24 6.34
N VAL A 8 1.48 11.94 7.56
CA VAL A 8 0.68 11.40 8.66
C VAL A 8 1.07 12.08 9.97
N SER A 9 0.11 12.21 10.89
CA SER A 9 0.33 12.76 12.24
C SER A 9 0.91 11.72 13.22
N LEU A 10 1.04 10.46 12.79
CA LEU A 10 1.54 9.37 13.63
C LEU A 10 3.07 9.41 13.74
N PRO A 11 3.63 9.14 14.93
CA PRO A 11 5.06 8.94 15.09
C PRO A 11 5.51 7.67 14.36
N ALA A 12 6.78 7.63 13.94
CA ALA A 12 7.37 6.38 13.47
C ALA A 12 7.47 5.38 14.63
N PRO A 13 7.26 4.07 14.39
CA PRO A 13 7.54 3.05 15.40
C PRO A 13 9.02 3.06 15.81
N GLU A 14 9.30 2.67 17.04
CA GLU A 14 10.66 2.60 17.58
C GLU A 14 11.56 1.68 16.72
N GLY A 15 12.83 2.04 16.55
CA GLY A 15 13.79 1.26 15.75
C GLY A 15 13.53 1.28 14.24
N THR A 16 12.68 2.18 13.76
CA THR A 16 12.35 2.35 12.35
C THR A 16 13.05 3.58 11.77
N GLU A 17 13.72 3.41 10.64
CA GLU A 17 14.20 4.52 9.83
C GLU A 17 13.03 5.04 8.99
N ARG A 18 12.63 6.29 9.21
CA ARG A 18 11.52 6.92 8.46
C ARG A 18 12.06 7.73 7.29
N ILE A 19 11.55 7.44 6.09
CA ILE A 19 11.71 8.25 4.89
C ILE A 19 10.37 8.93 4.63
N SER A 20 10.34 10.26 4.73
CA SER A 20 9.12 11.05 4.48
C SER A 20 9.02 11.42 3.01
N ILE A 21 7.82 11.29 2.46
CA ILE A 21 7.49 11.59 1.07
C ILE A 21 6.16 12.37 0.99
N GLU A 22 5.93 13.06 -0.11
CA GLU A 22 4.68 13.77 -0.40
C GLU A 22 4.02 13.29 -1.70
N SER A 23 4.80 12.75 -2.64
CA SER A 23 4.30 12.38 -3.96
C SER A 23 4.48 10.89 -4.28
N ALA A 24 3.69 10.39 -5.23
CA ALA A 24 3.85 9.03 -5.75
C ALA A 24 5.21 8.82 -6.43
N GLN A 25 5.80 9.88 -7.01
CA GLN A 25 7.11 9.82 -7.63
C GLN A 25 8.22 9.70 -6.58
N GLU A 26 8.14 10.48 -5.49
CA GLU A 26 9.05 10.31 -4.35
C GLU A 26 8.93 8.93 -3.70
N LEU A 27 7.71 8.38 -3.61
CA LEU A 27 7.51 7.01 -3.14
C LEU A 27 8.26 6.01 -4.02
N GLU A 28 8.12 6.14 -5.34
CA GLU A 28 8.78 5.28 -6.32
C GLU A 28 10.30 5.35 -6.22
N GLU A 29 10.86 6.56 -6.14
CA GLU A 29 12.30 6.79 -5.99
C GLU A 29 12.83 6.21 -4.67
N ALA A 30 12.12 6.45 -3.56
CA ALA A 30 12.48 5.91 -2.26
C ALA A 30 12.43 4.38 -2.23
N LEU A 31 11.43 3.76 -2.87
CA LEU A 31 11.35 2.32 -3.00
C LEU A 31 12.49 1.75 -3.85
N LYS A 32 12.77 2.34 -5.02
CA LYS A 32 13.87 1.91 -5.90
C LYS A 32 15.22 1.96 -5.18
N ALA A 33 15.45 2.95 -4.33
CA ALA A 33 16.67 3.07 -3.54
C ALA A 33 16.80 2.03 -2.40
N ASN A 34 15.67 1.55 -1.85
CA ASN A 34 15.65 0.71 -0.65
C ASN A 34 15.22 -0.74 -0.91
N ILE A 35 14.80 -1.09 -2.14
CA ILE A 35 14.42 -2.45 -2.49
C ILE A 35 15.62 -3.43 -2.51
N PRO A 36 16.85 -3.05 -2.91
CA PRO A 36 17.98 -3.97 -2.87
C PRO A 36 18.24 -4.45 -1.43
N GLY A 37 18.25 -5.77 -1.21
CA GLY A 37 18.40 -6.36 0.12
C GLY A 37 17.13 -6.32 1.00
N CYS A 38 16.01 -5.78 0.50
CA CYS A 38 14.72 -5.83 1.20
C CYS A 38 14.06 -7.20 0.99
N ARG A 39 13.90 -7.98 2.07
CA ARG A 39 13.20 -9.28 1.98
C ARG A 39 11.67 -9.14 1.88
N PHE A 40 11.08 -8.19 2.60
CA PHE A 40 9.62 -8.00 2.65
C PHE A 40 9.26 -6.55 2.33
N LEU A 41 8.51 -6.34 1.26
CA LEU A 41 7.86 -5.07 0.95
C LEU A 41 6.39 -5.17 1.31
N LEU A 42 5.92 -4.34 2.25
CA LEU A 42 4.49 -4.18 2.56
C LEU A 42 4.01 -2.83 2.01
N MET A 43 3.31 -2.84 0.88
CA MET A 43 2.86 -1.64 0.20
C MET A 43 1.48 -1.18 0.70
N SER A 44 1.43 -0.64 1.91
CA SER A 44 0.20 -0.22 2.60
C SER A 44 -0.21 1.24 2.32
N ALA A 45 0.65 2.04 1.69
CA ALA A 45 0.33 3.43 1.39
C ALA A 45 -0.82 3.55 0.39
N ALA A 46 -1.77 4.45 0.67
CA ALA A 46 -2.82 4.84 -0.26
C ALA A 46 -2.25 5.80 -1.31
N VAL A 47 -1.58 5.24 -2.33
CA VAL A 47 -0.97 6.02 -3.42
C VAL A 47 -2.08 6.57 -4.33
N SER A 48 -2.04 7.88 -4.61
CA SER A 48 -2.98 8.49 -5.54
C SER A 48 -2.78 7.94 -6.96
N ASP A 49 -3.85 7.56 -7.64
CA ASP A 49 -3.80 7.08 -9.03
C ASP A 49 -3.45 8.19 -10.03
N PHE A 50 -3.66 9.46 -9.66
CA PHE A 50 -3.45 10.62 -10.54
C PHE A 50 -2.66 11.72 -9.83
N ARG A 51 -1.99 12.55 -10.62
CA ARG A 51 -1.34 13.79 -10.18
C ARG A 51 -1.72 14.96 -11.08
N PRO A 52 -1.58 16.22 -10.63
CA PRO A 52 -1.70 17.38 -11.50
C PRO A 52 -0.78 17.25 -12.71
N GLN A 53 -1.32 17.45 -13.91
CA GLN A 53 -0.53 17.39 -15.15
C GLN A 53 0.57 18.45 -15.18
N LYS A 54 0.29 19.63 -14.60
CA LYS A 54 1.24 20.72 -14.44
C LYS A 54 1.20 21.18 -12.97
N PRO A 55 2.13 20.73 -12.12
CA PRO A 55 2.21 21.22 -10.75
C PRO A 55 2.58 22.71 -10.76
N PHE A 56 1.94 23.50 -9.91
CA PHE A 56 2.21 24.93 -9.78
C PHE A 56 3.14 25.17 -8.59
N GLN A 57 4.20 25.95 -8.77
CA GLN A 57 5.06 26.35 -7.65
C GLN A 57 4.40 27.50 -6.88
N GLY A 58 3.85 27.18 -5.72
CA GLY A 58 3.22 28.15 -4.82
C GLY A 58 1.69 28.13 -4.87
N LYS A 59 1.08 29.13 -4.25
CA LYS A 59 -0.39 29.26 -4.17
C LYS A 59 -0.92 29.79 -5.50
N ILE A 60 -1.89 29.10 -6.09
CA ILE A 60 -2.65 29.61 -7.24
C ILE A 60 -3.55 30.75 -6.76
N GLU A 61 -3.41 31.94 -7.35
CA GLU A 61 -4.31 33.05 -7.11
C GLU A 61 -5.73 32.72 -7.58
N LYS A 62 -6.74 33.15 -6.82
CA LYS A 62 -8.13 32.75 -7.06
C LYS A 62 -8.61 33.20 -8.45
N GLU A 63 -8.16 34.37 -8.89
CA GLU A 63 -8.48 35.01 -10.15
C GLU A 63 -7.83 34.29 -11.35
N SER A 64 -6.73 33.57 -11.11
CA SER A 64 -5.97 32.84 -12.13
C SER A 64 -6.41 31.38 -12.27
N PHE A 65 -7.30 30.89 -11.41
CA PHE A 65 -7.77 29.51 -11.48
C PHE A 65 -8.83 29.35 -12.57
N SER A 66 -8.54 28.52 -13.58
CA SER A 66 -9.41 28.27 -14.73
C SER A 66 -10.70 27.51 -14.41
N GLY A 67 -10.95 27.18 -13.15
CA GLY A 67 -12.10 26.37 -12.72
C GLY A 67 -11.93 24.87 -12.94
N SER A 68 -10.77 24.41 -13.43
CA SER A 68 -10.48 23.00 -13.69
C SER A 68 -9.01 22.67 -13.41
N LEU A 69 -8.75 21.44 -12.97
CA LEU A 69 -7.40 20.91 -12.75
C LEU A 69 -7.17 19.72 -13.68
N ALA A 70 -6.25 19.88 -14.63
CA ALA A 70 -5.86 18.79 -15.51
C ALA A 70 -5.04 17.75 -14.74
N LEU A 71 -5.42 16.48 -14.85
CA LEU A 71 -4.76 15.36 -14.17
C LEU A 71 -4.09 14.43 -15.19
N THR A 72 -3.01 13.80 -14.77
CA THR A 72 -2.33 12.73 -15.51
C THR A 72 -2.14 11.52 -14.59
N PRO A 73 -2.21 10.27 -15.09
CA PRO A 73 -1.99 9.08 -14.26
C PRO A 73 -0.61 9.05 -13.61
N ASN A 74 -0.53 8.53 -12.39
CA ASN A 74 0.71 8.13 -11.74
C ASN A 74 1.24 6.80 -12.28
N PRO A 75 2.56 6.57 -12.21
CA PRO A 75 3.14 5.27 -12.55
C PRO A 75 2.60 4.18 -11.64
N ASP A 76 2.46 2.96 -12.16
CA ASP A 76 2.11 1.80 -11.35
C ASP A 76 3.38 1.25 -10.68
N ILE A 77 3.71 1.84 -9.53
CA ILE A 77 4.94 1.58 -8.78
C ILE A 77 5.15 0.07 -8.53
N LEU A 78 4.11 -0.65 -8.09
CA LEU A 78 4.23 -2.08 -7.81
C LEU A 78 4.49 -2.91 -9.07
N LYS A 79 3.91 -2.51 -10.20
CA LYS A 79 4.15 -3.18 -11.49
C LYS A 79 5.59 -2.93 -11.98
N GLU A 80 6.12 -1.74 -11.77
CA GLU A 80 7.53 -1.46 -12.09
C GLU A 80 8.49 -2.23 -11.18
N LEU A 81 8.24 -2.24 -9.87
CA LEU A 81 9.08 -2.94 -8.90
C LEU A 81 9.06 -4.46 -9.10
N SER A 82 7.92 -5.05 -9.43
CA SER A 82 7.86 -6.49 -9.71
C SER A 82 8.72 -6.91 -10.90
N GLY A 83 8.95 -6.01 -11.87
CA GLY A 83 9.85 -6.26 -13.00
C GLY A 83 11.34 -6.30 -12.64
N ILE A 84 11.73 -5.77 -11.48
CA ILE A 84 13.11 -5.76 -10.97
C ILE A 84 13.28 -6.56 -9.68
N LYS A 85 12.26 -7.33 -9.31
CA LYS A 85 12.23 -8.13 -8.08
C LYS A 85 13.26 -9.26 -8.15
N GLU A 86 14.05 -9.40 -7.10
CA GLU A 86 15.07 -10.43 -6.93
C GLU A 86 14.50 -11.68 -6.21
N ASP A 87 15.20 -12.81 -6.37
CA ASP A 87 14.84 -14.05 -5.70
C ASP A 87 14.87 -13.90 -4.17
N GLY A 88 13.85 -14.45 -3.51
CA GLY A 88 13.70 -14.39 -2.05
C GLY A 88 13.06 -13.10 -1.52
N GLN A 89 12.74 -12.13 -2.39
CA GLN A 89 11.92 -10.98 -2.02
C GLN A 89 10.42 -11.34 -2.04
N VAL A 90 9.66 -10.73 -1.12
CA VAL A 90 8.22 -10.96 -0.95
C VAL A 90 7.51 -9.61 -0.93
N PHE A 91 6.65 -9.37 -1.91
CA PHE A 91 5.91 -8.13 -2.11
C PHE A 91 4.43 -8.35 -1.77
N ILE A 92 3.96 -7.64 -0.75
CA ILE A 92 2.60 -7.70 -0.25
C ILE A 92 1.91 -6.37 -0.53
N GLY A 93 0.80 -6.42 -1.26
CA GLY A 93 -0.04 -5.24 -1.52
C GLY A 93 -1.25 -5.15 -0.58
N PHE A 94 -1.92 -4.00 -0.62
CA PHE A 94 -3.23 -3.80 -0.01
C PHE A 94 -4.29 -3.53 -1.08
N SER A 95 -5.50 -4.02 -0.84
CA SER A 95 -6.68 -3.77 -1.66
C SER A 95 -7.83 -3.37 -0.75
N ALA A 96 -7.97 -2.06 -0.53
CA ALA A 96 -9.09 -1.49 0.19
C ALA A 96 -10.25 -1.29 -0.82
N GLU A 97 -11.35 -2.01 -0.64
CA GLU A 97 -12.44 -2.08 -1.62
C GLU A 97 -13.80 -1.80 -0.97
N ASP A 98 -14.78 -1.41 -1.78
CA ASP A 98 -16.18 -1.49 -1.38
C ASP A 98 -16.60 -2.98 -1.36
N GLY A 99 -16.77 -3.51 -0.14
CA GLY A 99 -17.00 -4.93 0.09
C GLY A 99 -15.75 -5.81 -0.01
N MET A 100 -15.96 -7.13 0.03
CA MET A 100 -14.90 -8.15 0.05
C MET A 100 -14.74 -8.84 -1.33
N ASN A 101 -14.47 -8.05 -2.37
CA ASN A 101 -14.32 -8.57 -3.73
C ASN A 101 -12.97 -9.28 -3.94
N ARG A 102 -12.92 -10.58 -3.60
CA ARG A 102 -11.75 -11.44 -3.75
C ARG A 102 -11.26 -11.55 -5.19
N GLU A 103 -12.17 -11.62 -6.16
CA GLU A 103 -11.80 -11.73 -7.59
C GLU A 103 -11.02 -10.49 -8.05
N ARG A 104 -11.51 -9.29 -7.71
CA ARG A 104 -10.82 -8.03 -8.02
C ARG A 104 -9.46 -7.96 -7.33
N ALA A 105 -9.38 -8.34 -6.06
CA ALA A 105 -8.11 -8.37 -5.32
C ALA A 105 -7.10 -9.33 -5.96
N ARG A 106 -7.52 -10.54 -6.37
CA ARG A 106 -6.66 -11.49 -7.09
C ARG A 106 -6.18 -10.93 -8.44
N LYS A 107 -7.08 -10.31 -9.23
CA LYS A 107 -6.67 -9.64 -10.48
C LYS A 107 -5.62 -8.55 -10.25
N LYS A 108 -5.77 -7.75 -9.18
CA LYS A 108 -4.78 -6.72 -8.79
C LYS A 108 -3.45 -7.36 -8.36
N MET A 109 -3.50 -8.44 -7.59
CA MET A 109 -2.32 -9.21 -7.16
C MET A 109 -1.53 -9.71 -8.36
N ASP A 110 -2.20 -10.37 -9.31
CA ASP A 110 -1.59 -10.93 -10.52
C ASP A 110 -1.03 -9.82 -11.42
N ALA A 111 -1.81 -8.76 -11.67
CA ALA A 111 -1.41 -7.65 -12.54
C ALA A 111 -0.19 -6.88 -12.02
N LYS A 112 0.06 -6.92 -10.71
CA LYS A 112 1.16 -6.23 -10.02
C LYS A 112 2.30 -7.16 -9.59
N GLY A 113 2.24 -8.45 -9.93
CA GLY A 113 3.28 -9.42 -9.59
C GLY A 113 3.52 -9.59 -8.10
N LEU A 114 2.46 -9.52 -7.28
CA LEU A 114 2.54 -9.60 -5.82
C LEU A 114 2.53 -11.06 -5.33
N ASP A 115 3.25 -11.33 -4.25
CA ASP A 115 3.23 -12.63 -3.56
C ASP A 115 2.05 -12.79 -2.61
N GLY A 116 1.38 -11.68 -2.30
CA GLY A 116 0.14 -11.68 -1.54
C GLY A 116 -0.53 -10.31 -1.58
N ILE A 117 -1.83 -10.30 -1.30
CA ILE A 117 -2.60 -9.07 -1.19
C ILE A 117 -3.53 -9.14 0.03
N ILE A 118 -3.57 -8.06 0.79
CA ILE A 118 -4.44 -7.90 1.96
C ILE A 118 -5.69 -7.16 1.49
N LEU A 119 -6.81 -7.87 1.41
CA LEU A 119 -8.11 -7.32 1.04
C LEU A 119 -8.86 -6.89 2.31
N ASN A 120 -9.29 -5.64 2.38
CA ASN A 120 -10.15 -5.14 3.45
C ASN A 120 -11.31 -4.30 2.90
N SER A 121 -12.46 -4.35 3.57
CA SER A 121 -13.62 -3.52 3.21
C SER A 121 -13.49 -2.13 3.82
N ILE A 122 -13.83 -1.10 3.04
CA ILE A 122 -13.85 0.30 3.51
C ILE A 122 -15.26 0.79 3.86
N THR A 123 -16.29 0.00 3.54
CA THR A 123 -17.71 0.33 3.73
C THR A 123 -18.37 -0.45 4.87
N ALA A 124 -17.64 -1.35 5.51
CA ALA A 124 -18.14 -2.15 6.62
C ALA A 124 -18.41 -1.26 7.87
N PRO A 125 -19.65 -1.24 8.41
CA PRO A 125 -19.96 -0.41 9.57
C PRO A 125 -19.06 -0.73 10.77
N GLY A 126 -18.41 0.30 11.31
CA GLY A 126 -17.53 0.17 12.49
C GLY A 126 -16.15 -0.46 12.21
N LEU A 127 -15.81 -0.74 10.94
CA LEU A 127 -14.52 -1.31 10.54
C LEU A 127 -13.81 -0.43 9.51
N GLY A 128 -12.48 -0.47 9.49
CA GLY A 128 -11.67 0.17 8.45
C GLY A 128 -11.30 1.63 8.77
N PHE A 129 -11.65 2.55 7.87
CA PHE A 129 -11.29 3.96 8.03
C PHE A 129 -12.01 4.60 9.22
N GLY A 130 -11.28 5.36 10.03
CA GLY A 130 -11.84 6.07 11.19
C GLY A 130 -12.26 5.19 12.38
N SER A 131 -11.98 3.88 12.34
CA SER A 131 -12.21 2.93 13.44
C SER A 131 -10.89 2.29 13.88
N ASP A 132 -10.76 1.87 15.15
CA ASP A 132 -9.61 1.08 15.61
C ASP A 132 -9.75 -0.41 15.24
N MET A 133 -10.94 -0.82 14.78
CA MET A 133 -11.23 -2.17 14.33
C MET A 133 -11.10 -2.30 12.82
N ASN A 134 -10.69 -3.48 12.36
CA ASN A 134 -10.63 -3.81 10.95
C ASN A 134 -10.86 -5.32 10.73
N SER A 135 -11.13 -5.71 9.49
CA SER A 135 -11.17 -7.10 9.06
C SER A 135 -10.54 -7.24 7.70
N ALA A 136 -9.79 -8.31 7.49
CA ALA A 136 -9.10 -8.55 6.25
C ALA A 136 -9.13 -10.01 5.82
N VAL A 137 -8.91 -10.20 4.53
CA VAL A 137 -8.62 -11.49 3.92
C VAL A 137 -7.26 -11.39 3.25
N LEU A 138 -6.31 -12.20 3.69
CA LEU A 138 -5.02 -12.35 3.04
C LEU A 138 -5.19 -13.36 1.91
N LEU A 139 -4.83 -12.96 0.69
CA LEU A 139 -4.94 -13.79 -0.51
C LEU A 139 -3.54 -14.04 -1.08
N PHE A 140 -3.32 -15.25 -1.60
CA PHE A 140 -2.03 -15.69 -2.14
C PHE A 140 -2.17 -16.32 -3.53
N PRO A 141 -1.11 -16.30 -4.37
CA PRO A 141 -1.12 -16.87 -5.73
C PRO A 141 -1.37 -18.38 -5.79
N ASP A 142 -1.00 -19.11 -4.74
CA ASP A 142 -1.23 -20.56 -4.60
C ASP A 142 -2.71 -20.92 -4.34
N GLY A 143 -3.59 -19.93 -4.31
CA GLY A 143 -5.00 -20.08 -3.98
C GLY A 143 -5.29 -20.06 -2.48
N GLY A 144 -4.26 -20.05 -1.62
CA GLY A 144 -4.42 -19.94 -0.18
C GLY A 144 -5.06 -18.62 0.23
N GLU A 145 -5.87 -18.68 1.28
CA GLU A 145 -6.55 -17.53 1.88
C GLU A 145 -6.50 -17.64 3.41
N ARG A 146 -6.46 -16.49 4.09
CA ARG A 146 -6.62 -16.40 5.56
C ARG A 146 -7.50 -15.23 5.92
N GLU A 147 -8.62 -15.51 6.58
CA GLU A 147 -9.51 -14.49 7.13
C GLU A 147 -9.12 -14.16 8.56
N THR A 148 -9.18 -12.88 8.93
CA THR A 148 -8.84 -12.42 10.28
C THR A 148 -10.05 -12.29 11.20
N GLY A 149 -11.26 -12.19 10.63
CA GLY A 149 -12.41 -11.66 11.37
C GLY A 149 -12.24 -10.19 11.73
N ALA A 150 -13.14 -9.66 12.56
CA ALA A 150 -13.03 -8.31 13.10
C ALA A 150 -12.09 -8.30 14.31
N VAL A 151 -11.00 -7.57 14.20
CA VAL A 151 -9.91 -7.46 15.18
C VAL A 151 -9.46 -6.01 15.28
N THR A 152 -8.65 -5.67 16.28
CA THR A 152 -8.02 -4.33 16.30
C THR A 152 -6.99 -4.20 15.17
N LYS A 153 -6.60 -2.97 14.81
CA LYS A 153 -5.55 -2.72 13.82
C LYS A 153 -4.20 -3.29 14.26
N GLU A 154 -3.92 -3.25 15.55
CA GLU A 154 -2.72 -3.83 16.16
C GLU A 154 -2.73 -5.35 16.00
N GLU A 155 -3.83 -6.02 16.36
CA GLU A 155 -4.02 -7.46 16.19
C GLU A 155 -3.94 -7.87 14.71
N LEU A 156 -4.56 -7.10 13.82
CA LEU A 156 -4.46 -7.32 12.37
C LEU A 156 -3.00 -7.27 11.90
N SER A 157 -2.22 -6.29 12.35
CA SER A 157 -0.82 -6.17 11.97
C SER A 157 0.01 -7.38 12.43
N ALA A 158 -0.25 -7.90 13.64
CA ALA A 158 0.39 -9.09 14.16
C ALA A 158 0.02 -10.34 13.35
N LEU A 159 -1.28 -10.53 13.08
CA LEU A 159 -1.78 -11.66 12.28
C LEU A 159 -1.20 -11.67 10.86
N VAL A 160 -1.08 -10.50 10.24
CA VAL A 160 -0.42 -10.36 8.93
C VAL A 160 1.03 -10.80 9.04
N TRP A 161 1.78 -10.26 10.00
CA TRP A 161 3.20 -10.57 10.15
C TRP A 161 3.47 -12.05 10.44
N GLU A 162 2.68 -12.66 11.32
CA GLU A 162 2.73 -14.10 11.61
C GLU A 162 2.50 -14.95 10.35
N GLU A 163 1.52 -14.59 9.53
CA GLU A 163 1.24 -15.31 8.28
C GLU A 163 2.39 -15.19 7.29
N LEU A 164 3.01 -14.02 7.16
CA LEU A 164 4.19 -13.83 6.31
C LEU A 164 5.37 -14.69 6.77
N LEU A 165 5.65 -14.72 8.08
CA LEU A 165 6.73 -15.55 8.63
C LEU A 165 6.46 -17.05 8.49
N ARG A 166 5.20 -17.48 8.60
CA ARG A 166 4.79 -18.87 8.41
C ARG A 166 5.01 -19.33 6.98
N ARG A 167 4.72 -18.48 5.99
CA ARG A 167 4.84 -18.79 4.55
C ARG A 167 6.27 -18.67 4.03
N TRP A 168 7.01 -17.68 4.52
CA TRP A 168 8.39 -17.42 4.11
C TRP A 168 9.32 -17.45 5.33
N PRO A 169 9.55 -18.65 5.92
CA PRO A 169 10.47 -18.82 7.03
C PRO A 169 11.89 -18.38 6.63
N ARG A 170 12.67 -17.97 7.63
CA ARG A 170 14.06 -17.52 7.44
C ARG A 170 14.93 -18.61 6.83
#